data_AF-A0A4Q5EM54-F1
#
_entry.id   AF-A0A4Q5EM54-F1
#
_cell.length_a   1.000
_cell.length_b   1.000
_cell.length_c   1.000
_cell.angle_alpha   90.00
_cell.angle_beta   90.00
_cell.angle_gamma   90.00
#
_symmetry.space_group_name_H-M   'P 1'
#
loop_
_entity.id
_entity.type
_entity.pdbx_description
1 polymer ?
#
loop_
_entity_poly.entity_id
_entity_poly.type
_entity_poly.pdbx_seq_one_letter_code
_entity_poly.pdbx_strand_id
1 'polypeptide(L)'
;MMIGKKECLQLLEKMTEEFPEEEPEHFESAVNRIIYEFAKLDGKKPKYHQMKRYNCYYTCGNCGFRMDVGLNFCPNCGFLINWDSIRCLTK
;
A
#
# COMPACT_ATOMS: atom_id res chain seq x y z
N MET A 1 -10.55 -23.76 -3.80
CA MET A 1 -9.61 -23.48 -2.68
C MET A 1 -8.99 -22.12 -2.97
N MET A 2 -9.12 -21.14 -2.06
CA MET A 2 -8.45 -19.84 -2.22
C MET A 2 -7.13 -19.87 -1.44
N ILE A 3 -6.04 -19.52 -2.10
CA ILE A 3 -4.70 -19.42 -1.50
C ILE A 3 -4.61 -18.12 -0.69
N GLY A 4 -4.06 -18.18 0.52
CA GLY A 4 -3.88 -17.00 1.38
C GLY A 4 -2.69 -16.14 0.96
N LYS A 5 -2.66 -14.86 1.35
CA LYS A 5 -1.54 -13.92 1.04
C LYS A 5 -0.16 -14.52 1.34
N LYS A 6 0.00 -15.16 2.51
CA LYS A 6 1.28 -15.75 2.93
C LYS A 6 1.73 -16.86 1.97
N GLU A 7 0.81 -17.73 1.60
CA GLU A 7 1.08 -18.85 0.68
C GLU A 7 1.40 -18.32 -0.73
N CYS A 8 0.71 -17.28 -1.20
CA CYS A 8 1.04 -16.61 -2.46
C CYS A 8 2.45 -16.03 -2.46
N LEU A 9 2.85 -15.34 -1.39
CA LEU A 9 4.19 -14.76 -1.29
C LEU A 9 5.28 -15.84 -1.28
N GLN A 10 5.07 -16.94 -0.56
CA GLN A 10 5.99 -18.07 -0.54
C GLN A 10 6.13 -18.75 -1.92
N LEU A 11 5.04 -18.80 -2.70
CA LEU A 11 5.10 -19.32 -4.06
C LEU A 11 5.92 -18.40 -4.98
N LEU A 12 5.73 -17.08 -4.86
CA LEU A 12 6.50 -16.09 -5.62
C LEU A 12 7.99 -16.18 -5.29
N GLU A 13 8.34 -16.27 -3.99
CA GLU A 13 9.73 -16.43 -3.54
C GLU A 13 10.39 -17.67 -4.18
N LYS A 14 9.70 -18.81 -4.19
CA LYS A 14 10.19 -20.04 -4.84
C LYS A 14 10.38 -19.88 -6.35
N MET A 15 9.46 -19.19 -7.03
CA MET A 15 9.57 -18.93 -8.46
C MET A 15 10.77 -18.02 -8.78
N THR A 16 11.17 -17.13 -7.87
CA THR A 16 12.41 -16.36 -7.96
C THR A 16 13.67 -17.18 -7.63
N GLU A 17 13.58 -18.29 -6.91
CA GLU A 17 14.76 -19.12 -6.59
C GLU A 17 15.03 -20.16 -7.69
N GLU A 18 13.97 -20.70 -8.29
CA GLU A 18 14.02 -21.70 -9.36
C GLU A 18 13.99 -21.01 -10.74
N PHE A 19 15.10 -20.36 -11.12
CA PHE A 19 15.20 -19.69 -12.41
C PHE A 19 15.34 -20.67 -13.60
N PRO A 20 14.67 -20.41 -14.74
CA PRO A 20 15.06 -20.97 -16.03
C PRO A 20 16.43 -20.41 -16.49
N GLU A 21 17.10 -21.08 -17.42
CA GLU A 21 18.46 -20.72 -17.90
C GLU A 21 18.57 -19.28 -18.45
N GLU A 22 17.46 -18.69 -18.92
CA GLU A 22 17.34 -17.29 -19.29
C GLU A 22 16.20 -16.63 -18.50
N GLU A 23 16.53 -15.60 -17.71
CA GLU A 23 15.56 -14.79 -16.98
C GLU A 23 14.76 -13.90 -17.95
N PRO A 24 13.42 -13.90 -17.89
CA PRO A 24 12.61 -12.99 -18.69
C PRO A 24 12.93 -11.52 -18.41
N GLU A 25 12.90 -10.67 -19.43
CA GLU A 25 13.09 -9.23 -19.26
C GLU A 25 12.11 -8.66 -18.21
N HIS A 26 12.62 -7.85 -17.29
CA HIS A 26 11.87 -7.23 -16.19
C HIS A 26 11.21 -8.20 -15.18
N PHE A 27 11.64 -9.46 -15.09
CA PHE A 27 11.08 -10.43 -14.15
C PHE A 27 11.07 -9.93 -12.69
N GLU A 28 12.21 -9.46 -12.18
CA GLU A 28 12.30 -8.88 -10.83
C GLU A 28 11.30 -7.73 -10.63
N SER A 29 11.15 -6.86 -11.63
CA SER A 29 10.19 -5.74 -11.58
C SER A 29 8.74 -6.22 -11.55
N ALA A 30 8.41 -7.29 -12.27
CA ALA A 30 7.10 -7.91 -12.24
C ALA A 30 6.80 -8.54 -10.87
N VAL A 31 7.77 -9.24 -10.27
CA VAL A 31 7.64 -9.81 -8.92
C VAL A 31 7.45 -8.71 -7.88
N ASN A 32 8.29 -7.67 -7.91
CA ASN A 32 8.18 -6.50 -7.04
C ASN A 32 6.82 -5.81 -7.17
N ARG A 33 6.29 -5.75 -8.40
CA ARG A 33 4.95 -5.19 -8.64
C ARG A 33 3.85 -6.01 -7.96
N ILE A 34 3.92 -7.33 -8.05
CA ILE A 34 2.95 -8.23 -7.41
C ILE A 34 3.04 -8.08 -5.88
N ILE A 35 4.24 -8.08 -5.31
CA ILE A 35 4.47 -7.87 -3.87
C ILE A 35 3.86 -6.55 -3.42
N TYR A 36 4.08 -5.47 -4.17
CA TYR A 36 3.51 -4.16 -3.87
C TYR A 36 1.98 -4.16 -3.83
N GLU A 37 1.31 -4.86 -4.76
CA GLU A 37 -0.15 -4.99 -4.75
C GLU A 37 -0.66 -5.74 -3.52
N PHE A 38 0.02 -6.81 -3.09
CA PHE A 38 -0.31 -7.48 -1.83
C PHE A 38 -0.07 -6.60 -0.59
N ALA A 39 0.97 -5.77 -0.61
CA ALA A 39 1.30 -4.88 0.50
C ALA A 39 0.22 -3.80 0.73
N LYS A 40 -0.52 -3.39 -0.30
CA LYS A 40 -1.62 -2.42 -0.17
C LYS A 40 -2.66 -2.82 0.86
N LEU A 41 -2.86 -4.12 1.07
CA LEU A 41 -3.84 -4.68 1.98
C LEU A 41 -3.41 -4.65 3.46
N ASP A 42 -2.10 -4.50 3.75
CA ASP A 42 -1.61 -4.40 5.14
C ASP A 42 -2.04 -3.09 5.80
N GLY A 43 -2.38 -2.11 4.97
CA GLY A 43 -2.79 -0.79 5.38
C GLY A 43 -1.66 0.07 5.90
N LYS A 44 -1.84 1.38 5.77
CA LYS A 44 -0.86 2.37 6.19
C LYS A 44 -1.57 3.51 6.90
N LYS A 45 -1.01 3.95 8.02
CA LYS A 45 -1.49 5.12 8.75
C LYS A 45 -1.27 6.38 7.90
N PRO A 46 -2.29 7.23 7.71
CA PRO A 46 -2.12 8.48 7.00
C PRO A 46 -1.27 9.45 7.83
N LYS A 47 -0.47 10.28 7.16
CA LYS A 47 0.33 11.34 7.81
C LYS A 47 -0.55 12.56 8.01
N TYR A 48 -0.61 13.04 9.25
CA TYR A 48 -1.32 14.26 9.62
C TYR A 48 -0.40 15.47 9.45
N HIS A 49 -0.92 16.53 8.83
CA HIS A 49 -0.22 17.79 8.66
C HIS A 49 -1.02 18.93 9.27
N GLN A 50 -0.45 19.61 10.26
CA GLN A 50 -1.03 20.80 10.87
C GLN A 50 -0.42 22.05 10.23
N MET A 51 -1.22 22.85 9.53
CA MET A 51 -0.78 24.13 9.01
C MET A 51 -1.19 25.30 9.92
N LYS A 52 -2.42 25.29 10.49
CA LYS A 52 -2.93 26.27 11.50
C LYS A 52 -4.05 25.64 12.35
N ARG A 53 -4.55 26.33 13.39
CA ARG A 53 -5.57 25.82 14.36
C ARG A 53 -6.78 25.12 13.73
N TYR A 54 -7.20 25.53 12.53
CA TYR A 54 -8.35 24.96 11.79
C TYR A 54 -8.01 24.55 10.35
N ASN A 55 -6.73 24.50 9.97
CA ASN A 55 -6.34 24.13 8.61
C ASN A 55 -5.31 23.00 8.69
N CYS A 56 -5.81 21.80 8.45
CA CYS A 56 -5.16 20.52 8.67
C CYS A 56 -5.58 19.59 7.54
N TYR A 57 -4.71 18.66 7.18
CA TYR A 57 -5.00 17.70 6.14
C TYR A 57 -4.23 16.42 6.38
N TYR A 58 -4.66 15.37 5.68
CA TYR A 58 -3.99 14.08 5.69
C TYR A 58 -3.35 13.81 4.33
N THR A 59 -2.20 13.13 4.37
CA THR A 59 -1.61 12.53 3.17
C THR A 59 -1.47 11.03 3.35
N CYS A 60 -1.58 10.28 2.26
CA CYS A 60 -1.33 8.84 2.27
C CYS A 60 0.05 8.54 2.87
N GLY A 61 0.11 7.62 3.83
CA GLY A 61 1.36 7.20 4.46
C GLY A 61 2.31 6.44 3.53
N ASN A 62 1.80 5.96 2.39
CA ASN A 62 2.57 5.25 1.37
C ASN A 62 3.09 6.21 0.27
N CYS A 63 2.20 6.90 -0.45
CA CYS A 63 2.58 7.69 -1.63
C CYS A 63 2.54 9.21 -1.43
N GLY A 64 2.13 9.72 -0.26
CA GLY A 64 2.09 11.17 0.01
C GLY A 64 0.93 11.95 -0.63
N PHE A 65 0.01 11.29 -1.35
CA PHE A 65 -1.15 11.95 -1.93
C PHE A 65 -2.04 12.59 -0.86
N ARG A 66 -2.45 13.85 -1.06
CA ARG A 66 -3.38 14.55 -0.15
C ARG A 66 -4.78 13.99 -0.30
N MET A 67 -5.38 13.57 0.80
CA MET A 67 -6.62 12.80 0.78
C MET A 67 -7.62 13.28 1.83
N ASP A 68 -8.89 13.04 1.55
CA ASP A 68 -9.99 13.33 2.46
C ASP A 68 -10.06 12.31 3.61
N VAL A 69 -10.72 12.73 4.69
CA VAL A 69 -10.92 11.92 5.89
C VAL A 69 -11.97 10.85 5.64
N GLY A 70 -11.74 9.65 6.17
CA GLY A 70 -12.71 8.55 6.15
C GLY A 70 -12.65 7.65 4.91
N LEU A 71 -11.71 7.90 3.98
CA LEU A 71 -11.46 6.99 2.86
C LEU A 71 -10.88 5.66 3.36
N ASN A 72 -11.41 4.54 2.89
CA ASN A 72 -10.87 3.21 3.19
C ASN A 72 -9.55 2.94 2.44
N PHE A 73 -9.40 3.46 1.22
CA PHE A 73 -8.21 3.27 0.39
C PHE A 73 -7.70 4.61 -0.15
N CYS A 74 -6.39 4.70 -0.37
CA CYS A 74 -5.79 5.84 -1.05
C CYS A 74 -6.28 5.89 -2.50
N PRO A 75 -6.89 6.99 -2.97
CA PRO A 75 -7.37 7.09 -4.35
C PRO A 75 -6.22 7.13 -5.38
N ASN A 76 -5.00 7.45 -4.96
CA ASN A 76 -3.84 7.52 -5.85
C ASN A 76 -3.07 6.20 -5.96
N CYS A 77 -2.88 5.46 -4.86
CA CYS A 77 -2.05 4.24 -4.88
C CYS A 77 -2.77 2.97 -4.43
N GLY A 78 -4.03 3.06 -3.97
CA GLY A 78 -4.83 1.91 -3.55
C GLY A 78 -4.43 1.28 -2.22
N PHE A 79 -3.47 1.84 -1.47
CA PHE A 79 -3.17 1.36 -0.12
C PHE A 79 -4.36 1.55 0.81
N LEU A 80 -4.69 0.50 1.58
CA LEU A 80 -5.65 0.58 2.68
C LEU A 80 -5.20 1.66 3.68
N ILE A 81 -6.15 2.42 4.21
CA ILE A 81 -5.89 3.52 5.14
C ILE A 81 -6.32 3.11 6.53
N ASN A 82 -5.34 3.03 7.42
CA ASN A 82 -5.58 2.69 8.82
C ASN A 82 -5.78 3.99 9.61
N TRP A 83 -7.04 4.39 9.81
CA TRP A 83 -7.39 5.56 10.61
C TRP A 83 -7.29 5.22 12.10
N ASP A 84 -6.32 5.82 12.80
CA ASP A 84 -6.15 5.61 14.24
C ASP A 84 -7.16 6.42 15.07
N SER A 85 -7.29 7.70 14.70
CA SER A 85 -8.16 8.70 15.33
C SER A 85 -8.22 9.88 14.38
N ILE A 86 -9.41 10.26 13.95
CA ILE A 86 -9.59 11.46 13.12
C ILE A 86 -9.38 12.67 14.03
N ARG A 87 -8.24 13.35 13.87
CA ARG A 87 -7.84 14.50 14.70
C ARG A 87 -8.42 15.80 14.18
N CYS A 88 -8.66 15.88 12.88
CA CYS A 88 -9.34 17.01 12.27
C CYS A 88 -10.75 16.65 11.84
N LEU A 89 -11.67 16.97 12.73
CA LEU A 89 -13.10 17.10 12.43
C LEU A 89 -13.37 18.58 12.15
N THR A 90 -12.69 19.17 11.16
CA THR A 90 -13.14 20.46 10.64
C THR A 90 -14.47 20.22 9.93
N LYS A 91 -15.55 20.47 10.67
CA LYS A 91 -16.84 20.83 10.08
C LYS A 91 -16.71 22.17 9.35
#